data_AF-A0A0K8REJ9-F1
#
_entry.id   AF-A0A0K8REJ9-F1
#
_cell.length_a   1.000
_cell.length_b   1.000
_cell.length_c   1.000
_cell.angle_alpha   90.00
_cell.angle_beta   90.00
_cell.angle_gamma   90.00
#
_symmetry.space_group_name_H-M   'P 1'
#
loop_
_entity.id
_entity.type
_entity.pdbx_description
1 polymer ?
#
loop_
_entity_poly.entity_id
_entity_poly.type
_entity_poly.pdbx_seq_one_letter_code
_entity_poly.pdbx_strand_id
1 'polypeptide(L)'
;MEAVLYIIINKYKYDDSYLFESQGEDEALFIEYRKTLKVLFDNVAQLDKELTLALVQGMVSTTLQNWRGLPFQDIEVAISFLYLLGEAVPGFHCNQFTGGSDMVSPMCVLVRLLISSGVSTYGHSAVTLQFFETVVRYEKFFNQEPQMIPDVLVAFMDERGLRHQSPRVRSRVSYLFSKFIKCLKAHMLNFTEDILKRLQDLLVLCPTENGVTQASLLSPDDQLYLFEATAVLIVSGQFSGEKKQVLLKSLLTPVMRKFESLAQRMPLEPMEQKRHDIAECMNHAISRHQSDEQGLLEFNRR
;
A
#
# COMPACT_ATOMS: atom_id res chain seq x y z
N MET A 1 6.91 15.20 -29.96
CA MET A 1 6.80 14.86 -28.52
C MET A 1 5.80 13.74 -28.30
N GLU A 2 4.61 13.81 -28.89
CA GLU A 2 3.59 12.75 -28.81
C GLU A 2 4.11 11.34 -29.18
N ALA A 3 4.79 11.18 -30.33
CA ALA A 3 5.37 9.89 -30.72
C ALA A 3 6.38 9.33 -29.71
N VAL A 4 7.13 10.22 -29.03
CA VAL A 4 8.10 9.82 -28.00
C VAL A 4 7.36 9.32 -26.76
N LEU A 5 6.27 9.97 -26.35
CA LEU A 5 5.44 9.50 -25.24
C LEU A 5 4.84 8.12 -25.54
N TYR A 6 4.30 7.90 -26.73
CA TYR A 6 3.79 6.58 -27.13
C TYR A 6 4.87 5.49 -27.08
N ILE A 7 6.08 5.80 -27.54
CA ILE A 7 7.22 4.86 -27.46
C ILE A 7 7.56 4.55 -26.00
N ILE A 8 7.64 5.58 -25.15
CA ILE A 8 7.94 5.42 -23.72
C ILE A 8 6.87 4.54 -23.06
N ILE A 9 5.59 4.82 -23.29
CA ILE A 9 4.46 4.05 -22.75
C ILE A 9 4.54 2.59 -23.18
N ASN A 10 4.74 2.33 -24.48
CA ASN A 10 4.82 0.96 -25.00
C ASN A 10 6.04 0.21 -24.44
N LYS A 11 7.18 0.88 -24.29
CA LYS A 11 8.39 0.29 -23.70
C LYS A 11 8.30 0.10 -22.19
N TYR A 12 7.40 0.81 -21.52
CA TYR A 12 7.16 0.65 -20.09
C TYR A 12 6.37 -0.62 -19.76
N LYS A 13 5.62 -1.18 -20.73
CA LYS A 13 4.83 -2.40 -20.54
C LYS A 13 5.72 -3.57 -20.12
N TYR A 14 5.16 -4.44 -19.28
CA TYR A 14 5.75 -5.75 -19.06
C TYR A 14 5.82 -6.50 -20.39
N ASP A 15 6.94 -7.20 -20.59
CA ASP A 15 7.06 -8.13 -21.71
C ASP A 15 6.20 -9.38 -21.45
N ASP A 16 5.72 -10.02 -22.51
CA ASP A 16 4.95 -11.26 -22.41
C ASP A 16 5.77 -12.42 -21.81
N SER A 17 7.10 -12.35 -21.91
CA SER A 17 8.01 -13.32 -21.31
C SER A 17 8.34 -13.03 -19.84
N TYR A 18 7.76 -12.00 -19.21
CA TYR A 18 8.12 -11.61 -17.85
C TYR A 18 7.61 -12.62 -16.81
N LEU A 19 8.54 -13.23 -16.08
CA LEU A 19 8.25 -14.24 -15.07
C LEU A 19 8.22 -13.62 -13.66
N PHE A 20 7.02 -13.45 -13.11
CA PHE A 20 6.82 -12.90 -11.75
C PHE A 20 7.34 -13.80 -10.62
N GLU A 21 7.58 -15.08 -10.90
CA GLU A 21 8.01 -16.09 -9.94
C GLU A 21 9.54 -16.19 -9.80
N SER A 22 10.30 -15.81 -10.84
CA SER A 22 11.76 -15.83 -10.82
C SER A 22 12.31 -14.43 -10.53
N GLN A 23 12.29 -14.04 -9.26
CA GLN A 23 12.86 -12.78 -8.80
C GLN A 23 14.38 -12.91 -8.71
N GLY A 24 15.07 -12.31 -9.67
CA GLY A 24 16.52 -12.35 -9.79
C GLY A 24 17.03 -11.12 -10.53
N GLU A 25 18.13 -11.28 -11.26
CA GLU A 25 18.76 -10.19 -12.00
C GLU A 25 17.83 -9.55 -13.04
N ASP A 26 16.96 -10.33 -13.69
CA ASP A 26 16.04 -9.83 -14.73
C ASP A 26 14.98 -8.86 -14.18
N GLU A 27 14.45 -9.09 -12.96
CA GLU A 27 13.52 -8.14 -12.33
C GLU A 27 14.25 -6.84 -11.98
N ALA A 28 15.48 -6.93 -11.47
CA ALA A 28 16.29 -5.75 -11.14
C ALA A 28 16.62 -4.92 -12.39
N LEU A 29 17.02 -5.58 -13.48
CA LEU A 29 17.29 -4.94 -14.78
C LEU A 29 16.03 -4.27 -15.35
N PHE A 30 14.88 -4.93 -15.25
CA PHE A 30 13.62 -4.36 -15.71
C PHE A 30 13.21 -3.12 -14.90
N ILE A 31 13.39 -3.17 -13.58
CA ILE A 31 13.14 -2.02 -12.69
C ILE A 31 14.09 -0.87 -13.06
N GLU A 32 15.38 -1.14 -13.29
CA GLU A 32 16.35 -0.13 -13.71
C GLU A 32 15.99 0.49 -15.07
N TYR A 33 15.58 -0.34 -16.02
CA TYR A 33 15.09 0.12 -17.31
C TYR A 33 13.87 1.03 -17.19
N ARG A 34 12.88 0.66 -16.38
CA ARG A 34 11.70 1.50 -16.09
C ARG A 34 12.08 2.84 -15.47
N LYS A 35 13.14 2.91 -14.66
CA LYS A 35 13.64 4.19 -14.12
C LYS A 35 14.21 5.08 -15.20
N THR A 36 14.96 4.53 -16.15
CA THR A 36 15.43 5.30 -17.31
C THR A 36 14.26 5.86 -18.12
N LEU A 37 13.24 5.04 -18.39
CA LEU A 37 12.02 5.48 -19.08
C LEU A 37 11.26 6.55 -18.30
N LYS A 38 11.18 6.42 -16.98
CA LYS A 38 10.59 7.43 -16.10
C LYS A 38 11.30 8.77 -16.24
N VAL A 39 12.63 8.80 -16.20
CA VAL A 39 13.39 10.05 -16.35
C VAL A 39 13.10 10.71 -17.71
N LEU A 40 12.99 9.92 -18.78
CA LEU A 40 12.59 10.44 -20.09
C LEU A 40 11.17 11.00 -20.07
N PHE A 41 10.22 10.31 -19.43
CA PHE A 41 8.85 10.79 -19.25
C PHE A 41 8.82 12.10 -18.46
N ASP A 42 9.52 12.19 -17.34
CA ASP A 42 9.59 13.39 -16.49
C ASP A 42 10.12 14.60 -17.29
N ASN A 43 11.15 14.39 -18.11
CA ASN A 43 11.70 15.42 -18.98
C ASN A 43 10.67 15.91 -20.02
N VAL A 44 9.93 14.99 -20.66
CA VAL A 44 8.88 15.37 -21.61
C VAL A 44 7.72 16.08 -20.91
N ALA A 45 7.31 15.60 -19.74
CA ALA A 45 6.25 16.20 -18.93
C ALA A 45 6.59 17.63 -18.49
N GLN A 46 7.87 17.92 -18.22
CA GLN A 46 8.33 19.28 -17.89
C GLN A 46 8.36 20.21 -19.11
N LEU A 47 8.63 19.68 -20.30
CA LEU A 47 8.64 20.46 -21.55
C LEU A 47 7.22 20.82 -22.02
N ASP A 48 6.29 19.86 -21.98
CA ASP A 48 4.91 20.05 -22.42
C ASP A 48 3.91 19.33 -21.51
N LYS A 49 3.45 20.07 -20.49
CA LYS A 49 2.54 19.56 -19.46
C LYS A 49 1.14 19.26 -20.00
N GLU A 50 0.63 20.10 -20.90
CA GLU A 50 -0.73 20.00 -21.43
C GLU A 50 -0.85 18.79 -22.35
N LEU A 51 0.11 18.61 -23.26
CA LEU A 51 0.16 17.44 -24.14
C LEU A 51 0.29 16.15 -23.33
N THR A 52 1.20 16.13 -22.36
CA THR A 52 1.44 14.95 -21.52
C THR A 52 0.19 14.59 -20.72
N LEU A 53 -0.48 15.58 -20.11
CA LEU A 53 -1.72 15.38 -19.40
C LEU A 53 -2.82 14.83 -20.33
N ALA A 54 -3.04 15.44 -21.50
CA ALA A 54 -4.09 15.02 -22.43
C ALA A 54 -3.89 13.57 -22.92
N LEU A 55 -2.65 13.19 -23.24
CA LEU A 55 -2.32 11.84 -23.70
C LEU A 55 -2.50 10.80 -22.58
N VAL A 56 -1.97 11.07 -21.39
CA VAL A 56 -2.12 10.15 -20.25
C VAL A 56 -3.60 10.06 -19.86
N GLN A 57 -4.33 11.17 -19.86
CA GLN A 57 -5.77 11.18 -19.57
C GLN A 57 -6.55 10.32 -20.56
N GLY A 58 -6.30 10.45 -21.87
CA GLY A 58 -6.96 9.65 -22.90
C GLY A 58 -6.66 8.16 -22.76
N MET A 59 -5.39 7.81 -22.53
CA MET A 59 -4.96 6.43 -22.29
C MET A 59 -5.64 5.82 -21.06
N VAL A 60 -5.52 6.48 -19.90
CA VAL A 60 -6.08 6.00 -18.64
C VAL A 60 -7.59 5.86 -18.73
N SER A 61 -8.27 6.85 -19.31
CA SER A 61 -9.72 6.81 -19.46
C SER A 61 -10.18 5.64 -20.33
N THR A 62 -9.52 5.43 -21.48
CA THR A 62 -9.86 4.35 -22.41
C THR A 62 -9.59 2.98 -21.79
N THR A 63 -8.44 2.82 -21.14
CA THR A 63 -8.06 1.55 -20.49
C THR A 63 -8.98 1.22 -19.33
N LEU A 64 -9.27 2.17 -18.44
CA LEU A 64 -10.12 1.95 -17.26
C LEU A 64 -11.62 1.83 -17.61
N GLN A 65 -12.06 2.23 -18.79
CA GLN A 65 -13.43 1.93 -19.25
C GLN A 65 -13.54 0.51 -19.81
N ASN A 66 -12.46 -0.02 -20.39
CA ASN A 66 -12.44 -1.30 -21.10
C ASN A 66 -11.63 -2.40 -20.39
N TRP A 67 -11.21 -2.18 -19.14
CA TRP A 67 -10.22 -3.00 -18.44
C TRP A 67 -10.55 -4.50 -18.39
N ARG A 68 -11.83 -4.88 -18.42
CA ARG A 68 -12.27 -6.29 -18.36
C ARG A 68 -11.82 -7.13 -19.55
N GLY A 69 -11.56 -6.50 -20.70
CA GLY A 69 -11.13 -7.17 -21.92
C GLY A 69 -9.65 -6.95 -22.28
N LEU A 70 -8.91 -6.23 -21.43
CA LEU A 70 -7.53 -5.85 -21.70
C LEU A 70 -6.55 -6.74 -20.91
N PRO A 71 -5.36 -6.99 -21.47
CA PRO A 71 -4.32 -7.74 -20.77
C PRO A 71 -3.76 -6.91 -19.60
N PHE A 72 -3.18 -7.58 -18.61
CA PHE A 72 -2.75 -6.92 -17.36
C PHE A 72 -1.68 -5.86 -17.62
N GLN A 73 -0.86 -6.03 -18.65
CA GLN A 73 0.21 -5.14 -19.07
C GLN A 73 -0.35 -3.76 -19.43
N ASP A 74 -1.46 -3.71 -20.17
CA ASP A 74 -2.09 -2.46 -20.58
C ASP A 74 -2.74 -1.73 -19.39
N ILE A 75 -3.37 -2.50 -18.50
CA ILE A 75 -4.00 -1.99 -17.30
C ILE A 75 -2.97 -1.43 -16.33
N GLU A 76 -1.93 -2.21 -16.03
CA GLU A 76 -0.85 -1.82 -15.12
C GLU A 76 -0.14 -0.58 -15.64
N VAL A 77 0.21 -0.52 -16.93
CA VAL A 77 0.88 0.66 -17.50
C VAL A 77 0.00 1.89 -17.43
N ALA A 78 -1.29 1.80 -17.72
CA ALA A 78 -2.17 2.97 -17.59
C ALA A 78 -2.17 3.51 -16.15
N ILE A 79 -2.30 2.64 -15.15
CA ILE A 79 -2.28 3.05 -13.73
C ILE A 79 -0.88 3.57 -13.33
N SER A 80 0.20 2.98 -13.86
CA SER A 80 1.58 3.43 -13.66
C SER A 80 1.82 4.83 -14.21
N PHE A 81 1.33 5.16 -15.41
CA PHE A 81 1.45 6.53 -15.92
C PHE A 81 0.58 7.52 -15.18
N LEU A 82 -0.57 7.11 -14.63
CA LEU A 82 -1.32 7.95 -13.70
C LEU A 82 -0.52 8.24 -12.41
N TYR A 83 0.20 7.26 -11.87
CA TYR A 83 1.10 7.45 -10.74
C TYR A 83 2.25 8.41 -11.07
N LEU A 84 2.94 8.18 -12.19
CA LEU A 84 4.09 8.97 -12.65
C LEU A 84 3.71 10.42 -12.98
N LEU A 85 2.53 10.64 -13.57
CA LEU A 85 2.02 11.97 -13.88
C LEU A 85 1.90 12.85 -12.63
N GLY A 86 1.55 12.25 -11.49
CA GLY A 86 1.57 12.93 -10.21
C GLY A 86 2.98 13.45 -9.90
N GLU A 87 3.99 12.58 -9.96
CA GLU A 87 5.38 12.91 -9.63
C GLU A 87 6.02 13.94 -10.57
N ALA A 88 5.76 13.81 -11.87
CA ALA A 88 6.48 14.52 -12.90
C ALA A 88 6.19 16.04 -12.93
N VAL A 89 5.02 16.46 -12.45
CA VAL A 89 4.56 17.85 -12.58
C VAL A 89 4.23 18.44 -11.21
N PRO A 90 5.15 19.24 -10.63
CA PRO A 90 4.89 20.05 -9.44
C PRO A 90 3.70 20.97 -9.70
N GLY A 91 2.56 20.68 -9.07
CA GLY A 91 1.28 21.38 -9.29
C GLY A 91 0.07 20.44 -9.41
N PHE A 92 0.23 19.23 -9.96
CA PHE A 92 -0.82 18.21 -9.92
C PHE A 92 -0.98 17.57 -8.54
N HIS A 93 0.02 17.72 -7.67
CA HIS A 93 0.05 17.09 -6.35
C HIS A 93 -0.78 17.75 -5.25
N CYS A 94 -1.38 18.94 -5.44
CA CYS A 94 -2.28 19.49 -4.42
C CYS A 94 -3.01 20.77 -4.81
N ASN A 95 -2.41 21.65 -5.62
CA ASN A 95 -2.95 23.02 -5.77
C ASN A 95 -4.24 23.09 -6.60
N GLN A 96 -4.57 22.05 -7.37
CA GLN A 96 -5.89 21.94 -8.01
C GLN A 96 -6.97 21.36 -7.08
N PHE A 97 -6.59 20.78 -5.94
CA PHE A 97 -7.51 20.33 -4.91
C PHE A 97 -7.79 21.42 -3.86
N THR A 98 -7.15 22.58 -3.97
CA THR A 98 -7.28 23.69 -3.02
C THR A 98 -7.33 25.03 -3.75
N GLY A 99 -8.50 25.36 -4.31
CA GLY A 99 -8.89 26.74 -4.61
C GLY A 99 -9.31 27.06 -6.05
N GLY A 100 -10.52 27.64 -6.20
CA GLY A 100 -10.68 28.86 -6.99
C GLY A 100 -11.43 28.82 -8.32
N SER A 101 -11.82 27.67 -8.89
CA SER A 101 -12.67 27.66 -10.08
C SER A 101 -13.61 26.46 -10.07
N ASP A 102 -14.83 26.62 -10.57
CA ASP A 102 -15.89 25.60 -10.71
C ASP A 102 -15.49 24.36 -11.55
N MET A 103 -14.23 24.29 -12.03
CA MET A 103 -13.73 23.20 -12.86
C MET A 103 -13.00 22.15 -12.00
N VAL A 104 -13.53 20.93 -11.99
CA VAL A 104 -12.90 19.76 -11.40
C VAL A 104 -11.56 19.49 -12.09
N SER A 105 -10.47 19.35 -11.33
CA SER A 105 -9.15 19.01 -11.88
C SER A 105 -9.22 17.75 -12.76
N PRO A 106 -8.55 17.71 -13.93
CA PRO A 106 -8.41 16.49 -14.72
C PRO A 106 -7.85 15.31 -13.90
N MET A 107 -7.00 15.59 -12.90
CA MET A 107 -6.47 14.57 -12.00
C MET A 107 -7.54 14.02 -11.06
N CYS A 108 -8.45 14.85 -10.52
CA CYS A 108 -9.59 14.37 -9.74
C CYS A 108 -10.43 13.39 -10.56
N VAL A 109 -10.70 13.73 -11.83
CA VAL A 109 -11.49 12.88 -12.73
C VAL A 109 -10.83 11.52 -12.92
N LEU A 110 -9.51 11.49 -13.15
CA LEU A 110 -8.75 10.25 -13.34
C LEU A 110 -8.70 9.39 -12.07
N VAL A 111 -8.47 9.98 -10.90
CA VAL A 111 -8.46 9.25 -9.63
C VAL A 111 -9.85 8.73 -9.27
N ARG A 112 -10.90 9.52 -9.50
CA ARG A 112 -12.29 9.08 -9.34
C ARG A 112 -12.61 7.91 -10.26
N LEU A 113 -12.17 7.97 -11.53
CA LEU A 113 -12.33 6.89 -12.48
C LEU A 113 -11.56 5.62 -12.05
N LEU A 114 -10.33 5.75 -11.55
CA LEU A 114 -9.55 4.64 -11.02
C LEU A 114 -10.32 3.87 -9.95
N ILE A 115 -10.88 4.58 -8.97
CA ILE A 115 -11.61 3.95 -7.84
C ILE A 115 -12.95 3.38 -8.31
N SER A 116 -13.74 4.16 -9.07
CA SER A 116 -15.09 3.76 -9.50
C SER A 116 -15.13 2.71 -10.60
N SER A 117 -14.06 2.54 -11.39
CA SER A 117 -13.99 1.55 -12.47
C SER A 117 -14.08 0.10 -11.97
N GLY A 118 -13.74 -0.15 -10.71
CA GLY A 118 -13.64 -1.49 -10.14
C GLY A 118 -12.39 -2.26 -10.59
N VAL A 119 -11.41 -1.62 -11.22
CA VAL A 119 -10.18 -2.27 -11.72
C VAL A 119 -9.39 -2.99 -10.60
N SER A 120 -9.58 -2.61 -9.34
CA SER A 120 -9.02 -3.32 -8.18
C SER A 120 -9.46 -4.78 -8.06
N THR A 121 -10.51 -5.18 -8.77
CA THR A 121 -11.02 -6.57 -8.82
C THR A 121 -10.37 -7.42 -9.91
N TYR A 122 -9.44 -6.88 -10.69
CA TYR A 122 -8.81 -7.58 -11.82
C TYR A 122 -8.02 -8.84 -11.40
N GLY A 123 -7.43 -8.86 -10.20
CA GLY A 123 -6.83 -10.06 -9.60
C GLY A 123 -5.36 -10.33 -9.93
N HIS A 124 -4.75 -9.60 -10.87
CA HIS A 124 -3.32 -9.72 -11.15
C HIS A 124 -2.47 -8.89 -10.16
N SER A 125 -1.46 -9.52 -9.54
CA SER A 125 -0.64 -8.90 -8.48
C SER A 125 -0.03 -7.54 -8.88
N ALA A 126 0.48 -7.39 -10.11
CA ALA A 126 1.06 -6.13 -10.57
C ALA A 126 0.01 -5.00 -10.65
N VAL A 127 -1.19 -5.31 -11.13
CA VAL A 127 -2.31 -4.35 -11.20
C VAL A 127 -2.77 -3.98 -9.80
N THR A 128 -2.92 -4.97 -8.91
CA THR A 128 -3.31 -4.78 -7.51
C THR A 128 -2.35 -3.86 -6.78
N LEU A 129 -1.04 -4.14 -6.86
CA LEU A 129 0.00 -3.30 -6.24
C LEU A 129 -0.05 -1.88 -6.80
N GLN A 130 -0.07 -1.75 -8.12
CA GLN A 130 -0.07 -0.44 -8.77
C GLN A 130 -1.34 0.37 -8.45
N PHE A 131 -2.49 -0.28 -8.30
CA PHE A 131 -3.72 0.35 -7.83
C PHE A 131 -3.55 0.96 -6.43
N PHE A 132 -3.09 0.18 -5.44
CA PHE A 132 -2.94 0.69 -4.07
C PHE A 132 -1.87 1.78 -3.96
N GLU A 133 -0.74 1.64 -4.66
CA GLU A 133 0.31 2.68 -4.73
C GLU A 133 -0.25 4.00 -5.24
N THR A 134 -1.04 3.93 -6.31
CA THR A 134 -1.63 5.11 -6.94
C THR A 134 -2.67 5.74 -6.03
N VAL A 135 -3.54 4.96 -5.42
CA VAL A 135 -4.53 5.45 -4.46
C VAL A 135 -3.87 6.14 -3.27
N VAL A 136 -2.82 5.56 -2.69
CA VAL A 136 -2.11 6.15 -1.54
C VAL A 136 -1.27 7.36 -1.91
N ARG A 137 -0.78 7.47 -3.15
CA ARG A 137 -0.11 8.68 -3.67
C ARG A 137 -1.05 9.88 -3.79
N TYR A 138 -2.32 9.61 -4.07
CA TYR A 138 -3.35 10.61 -4.19
C TYR A 138 -4.18 10.72 -2.92
N GLU A 139 -3.61 10.46 -1.74
CA GLU A 139 -4.34 10.47 -0.46
C GLU A 139 -5.05 11.82 -0.21
N LYS A 140 -4.49 12.93 -0.69
CA LYS A 140 -5.10 14.26 -0.56
C LYS A 140 -6.43 14.41 -1.32
N PHE A 141 -6.68 13.60 -2.36
CA PHE A 141 -7.95 13.55 -3.10
C PHE A 141 -9.13 13.32 -2.15
N PHE A 142 -8.95 12.45 -1.15
CA PHE A 142 -10.00 12.06 -0.22
C PHE A 142 -10.41 13.18 0.74
N ASN A 143 -9.64 14.29 0.83
CA ASN A 143 -10.10 15.48 1.54
C ASN A 143 -11.22 16.22 0.80
N GLN A 144 -11.25 16.11 -0.54
CA GLN A 144 -12.33 16.67 -1.37
C GLN A 144 -13.46 15.68 -1.61
N GLU A 145 -13.12 14.39 -1.77
CA GLU A 145 -14.08 13.32 -2.05
C GLU A 145 -14.07 12.23 -0.97
N PRO A 146 -14.44 12.55 0.28
CA PRO A 146 -14.45 11.58 1.38
C PRO A 146 -15.45 10.43 1.14
N GLN A 147 -16.45 10.62 0.27
CA GLN A 147 -17.40 9.58 -0.12
C GLN A 147 -16.75 8.37 -0.81
N MET A 148 -15.54 8.52 -1.36
CA MET A 148 -14.81 7.43 -2.04
C MET A 148 -13.97 6.58 -1.07
N ILE A 149 -13.80 7.03 0.18
CA ILE A 149 -13.00 6.32 1.19
C ILE A 149 -13.51 4.89 1.48
N PRO A 150 -14.83 4.65 1.65
CA PRO A 150 -15.34 3.31 1.94
C PRO A 150 -14.94 2.27 0.90
N ASP A 151 -15.04 2.58 -0.39
CA ASP A 151 -14.70 1.65 -1.47
C ASP A 151 -13.23 1.21 -1.41
N VAL A 152 -12.35 2.15 -1.11
CA VAL A 152 -10.91 1.92 -0.96
C VAL A 152 -10.62 1.12 0.32
N LEU A 153 -11.28 1.43 1.44
CA LEU A 153 -11.14 0.68 2.68
C LEU A 153 -11.58 -0.78 2.52
N VAL A 154 -12.69 -1.03 1.81
CA VAL A 154 -13.14 -2.40 1.50
C VAL A 154 -12.07 -3.12 0.68
N ALA A 155 -11.50 -2.47 -0.34
CA ALA A 155 -10.41 -3.07 -1.14
C ALA A 155 -9.17 -3.38 -0.30
N PHE A 156 -8.78 -2.51 0.63
CA PHE A 156 -7.67 -2.79 1.54
C PHE A 156 -7.95 -4.01 2.42
N MET A 157 -9.15 -4.15 2.98
CA MET A 157 -9.43 -5.13 4.03
C MET A 157 -9.85 -6.53 3.53
N ASP A 158 -10.16 -6.68 2.25
CA ASP A 158 -10.59 -7.95 1.67
C ASP A 158 -9.46 -8.71 0.91
N GLU A 159 -9.84 -9.71 0.12
CA GLU A 159 -8.93 -10.57 -0.65
C GLU A 159 -8.11 -9.81 -1.70
N ARG A 160 -8.49 -8.57 -2.04
CA ARG A 160 -7.69 -7.71 -2.92
C ARG A 160 -6.45 -7.18 -2.21
N GLY A 161 -6.51 -6.98 -0.90
CA GLY A 161 -5.50 -6.28 -0.12
C GLY A 161 -4.83 -7.13 0.96
N LEU A 162 -5.17 -6.84 2.23
CA LEU A 162 -4.59 -7.47 3.42
C LEU A 162 -4.79 -9.00 3.47
N ARG A 163 -5.75 -9.53 2.70
CA ARG A 163 -6.05 -10.96 2.61
C ARG A 163 -5.67 -11.58 1.27
N HIS A 164 -4.87 -10.87 0.48
CA HIS A 164 -4.43 -11.35 -0.82
C HIS A 164 -3.65 -12.66 -0.73
N GLN A 165 -3.74 -13.51 -1.75
CA GLN A 165 -3.10 -14.84 -1.75
C GLN A 165 -1.57 -14.75 -1.74
N SER A 166 -1.01 -13.78 -2.47
CA SER A 166 0.44 -13.52 -2.52
C SER A 166 0.94 -12.82 -1.24
N PRO A 167 1.93 -13.39 -0.51
CA PRO A 167 2.57 -12.74 0.64
C PRO A 167 3.24 -11.41 0.28
N ARG A 168 3.83 -11.30 -0.92
CA ARG A 168 4.46 -10.06 -1.43
C ARG A 168 3.45 -8.92 -1.47
N VAL A 169 2.24 -9.21 -1.97
CA VAL A 169 1.15 -8.22 -2.03
C VAL A 169 0.69 -7.86 -0.63
N ARG A 170 0.44 -8.85 0.25
CA ARG A 170 0.02 -8.58 1.64
C ARG A 170 1.00 -7.69 2.38
N SER A 171 2.30 -7.94 2.21
CA SER A 171 3.34 -7.14 2.87
C SER A 171 3.29 -5.68 2.43
N ARG A 172 3.30 -5.45 1.11
CA ARG A 172 3.23 -4.09 0.59
C ARG A 172 1.92 -3.37 0.93
N VAL A 173 0.79 -4.08 0.84
CA VAL A 173 -0.52 -3.52 1.16
C VAL A 173 -0.66 -3.22 2.65
N SER A 174 -0.04 -3.98 3.54
CA SER A 174 -0.03 -3.70 4.99
C SER A 174 0.63 -2.35 5.30
N TYR A 175 1.78 -2.08 4.67
CA TYR A 175 2.44 -0.77 4.74
C TYR A 175 1.55 0.36 4.17
N LEU A 176 1.03 0.16 2.95
CA LEU A 176 0.19 1.16 2.27
C LEU A 176 -1.09 1.47 3.04
N PHE A 177 -1.72 0.46 3.65
CA PHE A 177 -2.87 0.62 4.53
C PHE A 177 -2.51 1.47 5.75
N SER A 178 -1.40 1.17 6.44
CA SER A 178 -0.94 1.96 7.58
C SER A 178 -0.70 3.42 7.19
N LYS A 179 -0.03 3.66 6.06
CA LYS A 179 0.18 5.01 5.52
C LYS A 179 -1.15 5.72 5.21
N PHE A 180 -2.08 5.05 4.55
CA PHE A 180 -3.40 5.59 4.19
C PHE A 180 -4.18 6.05 5.43
N ILE A 181 -4.24 5.20 6.46
CA ILE A 181 -4.91 5.51 7.74
C ILE A 181 -4.26 6.71 8.43
N LYS A 182 -2.93 6.79 8.49
CA LYS A 182 -2.20 7.91 9.10
C LYS A 182 -2.50 9.24 8.38
N CYS A 183 -2.49 9.22 7.05
CA CYS A 183 -2.74 10.41 6.24
C CYS A 183 -4.18 10.91 6.36
N LEU A 184 -5.16 10.00 6.49
CA LEU A 184 -6.58 10.33 6.48
C LEU A 184 -7.27 10.19 7.85
N LYS A 185 -6.51 10.21 8.94
CA LYS A 185 -7.01 10.01 10.32
C LYS A 185 -8.27 10.81 10.68
N ALA A 186 -8.41 12.03 10.14
CA ALA A 186 -9.58 12.90 10.39
C ALA A 186 -10.87 12.35 9.77
N HIS A 187 -10.77 11.64 8.64
CA HIS A 187 -11.90 11.02 7.94
C HIS A 187 -12.22 9.61 8.43
N MET A 188 -11.34 9.01 9.25
CA MET A 188 -11.48 7.63 9.71
C MET A 188 -12.46 7.47 10.88
N LEU A 189 -12.87 8.57 11.53
CA LEU A 189 -13.66 8.55 12.76
C LEU A 189 -14.93 7.70 12.68
N ASN A 190 -15.65 7.77 11.55
CA ASN A 190 -16.91 7.06 11.34
C ASN A 190 -16.70 5.57 11.00
N PHE A 191 -15.48 5.19 10.62
CA PHE A 191 -15.14 3.83 10.19
C PHE A 191 -14.33 3.08 11.25
N THR A 192 -13.85 3.76 12.29
CA THR A 192 -12.91 3.20 13.25
C THR A 192 -13.38 1.87 13.83
N GLU A 193 -14.60 1.78 14.36
CA GLU A 193 -15.08 0.54 15.00
C GLU A 193 -15.16 -0.64 14.02
N ASP A 194 -15.65 -0.39 12.81
CA ASP A 194 -15.76 -1.41 11.76
C ASP A 194 -14.39 -1.87 11.26
N ILE A 195 -13.45 -0.95 11.08
CA ILE A 195 -12.06 -1.28 10.73
C ILE A 195 -11.44 -2.14 11.83
N LEU A 196 -11.55 -1.71 13.10
CA LEU A 196 -11.01 -2.45 14.24
C LEU A 196 -11.58 -3.88 14.27
N LYS A 197 -12.89 -4.04 14.08
CA LYS A 197 -13.54 -5.36 14.05
C LYS A 197 -13.01 -6.25 12.92
N ARG A 198 -12.79 -5.69 11.73
CA ARG A 198 -12.30 -6.45 10.54
C ARG A 198 -10.82 -6.80 10.58
N LEU A 199 -10.03 -6.11 11.42
CA LEU A 199 -8.59 -6.38 11.59
C LEU A 199 -8.30 -7.37 12.74
N GLN A 200 -9.28 -7.69 13.60
CA GLN A 200 -9.05 -8.50 14.80
C GLN A 200 -8.37 -9.83 14.53
N ASP A 201 -8.80 -10.56 13.50
CA ASP A 201 -8.25 -11.85 13.14
C ASP A 201 -6.85 -11.75 12.50
N LEU A 202 -6.53 -10.63 11.85
CA LEU A 202 -5.20 -10.35 11.29
C LEU A 202 -4.16 -9.97 12.36
N LEU A 203 -4.62 -9.50 13.53
CA LEU A 203 -3.79 -9.12 14.68
C LEU A 203 -3.57 -10.27 15.67
N VAL A 204 -4.15 -11.45 15.42
CA VAL A 204 -3.94 -12.62 16.28
C VAL A 204 -2.49 -13.08 16.15
N LEU A 205 -1.79 -13.08 17.28
CA LEU A 205 -0.45 -13.66 17.36
C LEU A 205 -0.60 -15.19 17.47
N CYS A 206 -0.18 -15.93 16.45
CA CYS A 206 -0.22 -17.39 16.50
C CYS A 206 0.61 -17.92 17.69
N PRO A 207 0.08 -18.86 18.48
CA PRO A 207 0.82 -19.52 19.53
C PRO A 207 1.89 -20.45 18.94
N THR A 208 3.07 -20.47 19.55
CA THR A 208 4.12 -21.45 19.27
C THR A 208 3.86 -22.72 20.08
N GLU A 209 2.89 -23.52 19.64
CA GLU A 209 2.68 -24.86 20.20
C GLU A 209 3.66 -25.85 19.56
N ASN A 210 4.46 -26.53 20.39
CA ASN A 210 5.34 -27.64 20.01
C ASN A 210 6.41 -27.35 18.94
N GLY A 211 6.81 -26.09 18.76
CA GLY A 211 7.84 -25.71 17.79
C GLY A 211 7.34 -25.65 16.34
N VAL A 212 6.04 -25.81 16.11
CA VAL A 212 5.39 -25.57 14.82
C VAL A 212 4.57 -24.29 14.96
N THR A 213 5.09 -23.19 14.42
CA THR A 213 4.32 -21.95 14.26
C THR A 213 3.14 -22.25 13.33
N GLN A 214 1.90 -22.16 13.83
CA GLN A 214 0.76 -22.03 12.93
C GLN A 214 1.02 -20.81 12.02
N ALA A 215 0.86 -21.00 10.71
CA ALA A 215 1.15 -19.97 9.73
C ALA A 215 0.11 -18.85 9.89
N SER A 216 0.51 -17.75 10.54
CA SER A 216 -0.21 -16.49 10.45
C SER A 216 -0.29 -16.07 8.99
N LEU A 217 -1.44 -15.53 8.58
CA LEU A 217 -1.61 -15.02 7.21
C LEU A 217 -0.59 -13.89 6.92
N LEU A 218 -0.32 -13.05 7.92
CA LEU A 218 0.60 -11.93 7.85
C LEU A 218 1.93 -12.29 8.54
N SER A 219 3.02 -11.82 7.96
CA SER A 219 4.33 -11.92 8.62
C SER A 219 4.35 -11.02 9.88
N PRO A 220 5.26 -11.27 10.83
CA PRO A 220 5.41 -10.40 12.01
C PRO A 220 5.66 -8.92 11.66
N ASP A 221 6.42 -8.67 10.58
CA ASP A 221 6.70 -7.31 10.09
C ASP A 221 5.44 -6.66 9.52
N ASP A 222 4.61 -7.40 8.78
CA ASP A 222 3.35 -6.89 8.24
C ASP A 222 2.34 -6.58 9.35
N GLN A 223 2.29 -7.43 10.38
CA GLN A 223 1.43 -7.22 11.55
C GLN A 223 1.81 -5.94 12.30
N LEU A 224 3.08 -5.55 12.31
CA LEU A 224 3.52 -4.30 12.95
C LEU A 224 2.84 -3.09 12.34
N TYR A 225 2.73 -3.02 11.00
CA TYR A 225 2.00 -1.96 10.33
C TYR A 225 0.52 -1.92 10.74
N LEU A 226 -0.11 -3.08 10.94
CA LEU A 226 -1.51 -3.14 11.39
C LEU A 226 -1.69 -2.74 12.85
N PHE A 227 -0.77 -3.14 13.74
CA PHE A 227 -0.77 -2.69 15.13
C PHE A 227 -0.67 -1.16 15.20
N GLU A 228 0.21 -0.57 14.38
CA GLU A 228 0.39 0.87 14.31
C GLU A 228 -0.86 1.58 13.76
N ALA A 229 -1.42 1.11 12.64
CA ALA A 229 -2.67 1.66 12.10
C ALA A 229 -3.81 1.58 13.12
N THR A 230 -3.94 0.44 13.81
CA THR A 230 -4.96 0.23 14.84
C THR A 230 -4.77 1.19 16.02
N ALA A 231 -3.53 1.39 16.46
CA ALA A 231 -3.23 2.37 17.51
C ALA A 231 -3.59 3.80 17.08
N VAL A 232 -3.24 4.20 15.85
CA VAL A 232 -3.61 5.51 15.28
C VAL A 232 -5.12 5.70 15.26
N LEU A 233 -5.87 4.68 14.87
CA LEU A 233 -7.33 4.67 14.86
C LEU A 233 -7.94 4.84 16.25
N ILE A 234 -7.44 4.11 17.26
CA ILE A 234 -7.92 4.18 18.65
C ILE A 234 -7.62 5.57 19.24
N VAL A 235 -6.39 6.07 19.05
CA VAL A 235 -5.96 7.36 19.61
C VAL A 235 -6.70 8.52 18.96
N SER A 236 -6.86 8.48 17.64
CA SER A 236 -7.54 9.53 16.88
C SER A 236 -9.07 9.47 17.00
N GLY A 237 -9.63 8.30 17.32
CA GLY A 237 -11.07 8.10 17.47
C GLY A 237 -11.72 8.98 18.54
N GLN A 238 -12.98 9.34 18.34
CA GLN A 238 -13.79 10.10 19.31
C GLN A 238 -14.37 9.19 20.41
N PHE A 239 -13.53 8.36 21.01
CA PHE A 239 -13.91 7.49 22.13
C PHE A 239 -13.68 8.19 23.47
N SER A 240 -14.42 7.78 24.50
CA SER A 240 -14.13 8.17 25.89
C SER A 240 -12.74 7.67 26.29
N GLY A 241 -12.11 8.35 27.26
CA GLY A 241 -10.79 7.94 27.77
C GLY A 241 -10.77 6.48 28.25
N GLU A 242 -11.83 6.05 28.93
CA GLU A 242 -12.03 4.67 29.37
C GLU A 242 -12.10 3.69 28.20
N LYS A 243 -12.88 3.99 27.15
CA LYS A 243 -13.00 3.11 25.98
C LYS A 243 -11.68 3.02 25.22
N LYS A 244 -10.92 4.13 25.10
CA LYS A 244 -9.56 4.10 24.52
C LYS A 244 -8.63 3.19 25.33
N GLN A 245 -8.66 3.30 26.65
CA GLN A 245 -7.85 2.45 27.54
C GLN A 245 -8.21 0.97 27.37
N VAL A 246 -9.50 0.63 27.31
CA VAL A 246 -9.96 -0.75 27.08
C VAL A 246 -9.49 -1.28 25.73
N LEU A 247 -9.67 -0.51 24.65
CA LEU A 247 -9.26 -0.91 23.30
C LEU A 247 -7.75 -1.10 23.20
N LEU A 248 -6.96 -0.16 23.72
CA LEU A 248 -5.51 -0.24 23.70
C LEU A 248 -5.00 -1.41 24.56
N LYS A 249 -5.61 -1.64 25.72
CA LYS A 249 -5.31 -2.81 26.55
C LYS A 249 -5.63 -4.11 25.82
N SER A 250 -6.77 -4.18 25.13
CA SER A 250 -7.14 -5.35 24.31
C SER A 250 -6.16 -5.60 23.18
N LEU A 251 -5.64 -4.53 22.55
CA LEU A 251 -4.64 -4.62 21.49
C LEU A 251 -3.29 -5.14 21.99
N LEU A 252 -2.85 -4.68 23.16
CA LEU A 252 -1.53 -5.01 23.72
C LEU A 252 -1.50 -6.31 24.52
N THR A 253 -2.63 -6.74 25.09
CA THR A 253 -2.70 -7.94 25.94
C THR A 253 -2.15 -9.21 25.26
N PRO A 254 -2.47 -9.52 23.99
CA PRO A 254 -1.90 -10.67 23.30
C PRO A 254 -0.38 -10.61 23.19
N VAL A 255 0.18 -9.41 22.92
CA VAL A 255 1.63 -9.18 22.82
C VAL A 255 2.29 -9.43 24.17
N MET A 256 1.73 -8.86 25.25
CA MET A 256 2.26 -9.02 26.60
C MET A 256 2.23 -10.48 27.06
N ARG A 257 1.13 -11.21 26.82
CA ARG A 257 1.04 -12.64 27.19
C ARG A 257 2.05 -13.49 26.42
N LYS A 258 2.26 -13.22 25.13
CA LYS A 258 3.27 -13.91 24.32
C LYS A 258 4.67 -13.63 24.85
N PHE A 259 4.96 -12.37 25.20
CA PHE A 259 6.23 -11.98 25.80
C PHE A 259 6.47 -12.69 27.15
N GLU A 260 5.49 -12.71 28.04
CA GLU A 260 5.56 -13.41 29.34
C GLU A 260 5.80 -14.92 29.16
N SER A 261 5.09 -15.55 28.22
CA SER A 261 5.28 -16.97 27.90
C SER A 261 6.68 -17.28 27.37
N LEU A 262 7.20 -16.45 26.45
CA LEU A 262 8.56 -16.61 25.91
C LEU A 262 9.62 -16.37 27.00
N ALA A 263 9.44 -15.35 27.84
CA ALA A 263 10.33 -15.04 28.95
C ALA A 263 10.39 -16.18 29.99
N GLN A 264 9.27 -16.85 30.26
CA GLN A 264 9.23 -18.02 31.15
C GLN A 264 9.85 -19.28 30.54
N ARG A 265 9.83 -19.43 29.20
CA ARG A 265 10.40 -20.58 28.49
C ARG A 265 11.91 -20.48 28.28
N MET A 266 12.45 -19.27 28.14
CA MET A 266 13.88 -19.03 27.87
C MET A 266 14.84 -19.70 28.88
N PRO A 267 14.60 -19.68 30.21
CA PRO A 267 15.48 -20.34 31.18
C PRO A 267 15.36 -21.87 31.19
N LEU A 268 14.23 -22.40 30.72
CA LEU A 268 13.91 -23.83 30.75
C LEU A 268 14.35 -24.57 29.49
N GLU A 269 14.64 -23.85 28.40
CA GLU A 269 15.01 -24.45 27.12
C GLU A 269 16.48 -24.92 27.15
N PRO A 270 16.76 -26.23 26.99
CA PRO A 270 18.11 -26.77 27.06
C PRO A 270 18.94 -26.50 25.78
N MET A 271 18.28 -26.25 24.65
CA MET A 271 18.91 -26.00 23.36
C MET A 271 19.29 -24.53 23.18
N GLU A 272 20.58 -24.26 22.96
CA GLU A 272 21.12 -22.91 22.76
C GLU A 272 20.53 -22.21 21.52
N GLN A 273 20.34 -22.95 20.43
CA GLN A 273 19.71 -22.43 19.20
C GLN A 273 18.29 -21.91 19.46
N LYS A 274 17.47 -22.68 20.19
CA LYS A 274 16.09 -22.28 20.52
C LYS A 274 16.04 -21.12 21.52
N ARG A 275 17.01 -21.02 22.44
CA ARG A 275 17.16 -19.84 23.31
C ARG A 275 17.49 -18.59 22.49
N HIS A 276 18.33 -18.72 21.45
CA HIS A 276 18.63 -17.65 20.53
C HIS A 276 17.38 -17.22 19.72
N ASP A 277 16.63 -18.17 19.17
CA ASP A 277 15.39 -17.90 18.43
C ASP A 277 14.33 -17.20 19.32
N ILE A 278 14.21 -17.60 20.59
CA ILE A 278 13.32 -16.95 21.58
C ILE A 278 13.79 -15.51 21.86
N ALA A 279 15.10 -15.28 22.02
CA ALA A 279 15.66 -13.96 22.25
C ALA A 279 15.50 -13.03 21.03
N GLU A 280 15.69 -13.53 19.80
CA GLU A 280 15.41 -12.78 18.57
C GLU A 280 13.93 -12.42 18.47
N CYS A 281 13.02 -13.36 18.76
CA CYS A 281 11.58 -13.11 18.73
C CYS A 281 11.16 -12.04 19.75
N MET A 282 11.79 -12.02 20.92
CA MET A 282 11.58 -10.97 21.94
C MET A 282 12.19 -9.62 21.55
N ASN A 283 13.38 -9.60 20.94
CA ASN A 283 14.01 -8.38 20.43
C ASN A 283 13.23 -7.75 19.28
N HIS A 284 12.65 -8.57 18.40
CA HIS A 284 11.81 -8.11 17.29
C HIS A 284 10.56 -7.37 17.78
N ALA A 285 9.98 -7.80 18.90
CA ALA A 285 8.86 -7.12 19.54
C ALA A 285 9.21 -5.77 20.19
N ILE A 286 10.50 -5.49 20.43
CA ILE A 286 10.97 -4.32 21.19
C ILE A 286 11.71 -3.28 20.30
N SER A 287 12.47 -3.72 19.29
CA SER A 287 13.56 -2.90 18.70
C SER A 287 13.19 -2.03 17.49
N ARG A 288 12.14 -2.31 16.72
CA ARG A 288 11.99 -1.70 15.37
C ARG A 288 11.25 -0.35 15.30
N HIS A 289 11.21 0.44 16.36
CA HIS A 289 10.72 1.82 16.29
C HIS A 289 11.67 2.82 15.61
N GLN A 290 12.90 2.42 15.23
CA GLN A 290 13.92 3.37 14.71
C GLN A 290 14.51 3.07 13.32
N SER A 291 14.21 1.93 12.67
CA SER A 291 14.92 1.52 11.44
C SER A 291 14.15 1.65 10.12
N ASP A 292 12.83 1.88 10.17
CA ASP A 292 11.98 1.86 8.97
C ASP A 292 12.01 3.15 8.13
N GLU A 293 12.58 4.24 8.64
CA GLU A 293 12.73 5.48 7.86
C GLU A 293 13.90 5.43 6.86
N GLN A 294 14.95 4.64 7.12
CA GLN A 294 16.12 4.57 6.24
C GLN A 294 16.01 3.51 5.12
N GLY A 295 15.39 2.36 5.39
CA GLY A 295 15.22 1.30 4.37
C GLY A 295 14.27 1.68 3.22
N LEU A 296 13.26 2.51 3.50
CA LEU A 296 12.29 2.97 2.50
C LEU A 296 12.74 4.23 1.74
N LEU A 297 13.72 4.96 2.26
CA LEU A 297 14.44 6.00 1.50
C LEU A 297 15.40 5.37 0.48
N GLU A 298 15.94 4.17 0.74
CA GLU A 298 16.73 3.46 -0.28
C GLU A 298 15.87 2.82 -1.38
N PHE A 299 14.62 2.42 -1.09
CA PHE A 299 13.72 1.88 -2.12
C PHE A 299 13.06 2.97 -2.99
N ASN A 300 12.90 4.19 -2.48
CA ASN A 300 12.41 5.35 -3.25
C ASN A 300 13.53 6.20 -3.87
N ARG A 301 14.79 5.91 -3.56
CA ARG A 301 15.96 6.61 -4.09
C ARG A 301 16.91 5.68 -4.86
N ARG A 302 16.50 4.45 -5.13
CA ARG A 302 17.15 3.58 -6.10
C ARG A 302 16.22 3.38 -7.26
#